data_AF-A0A1I1SNK1-F1
#
_entry.id   AF-A0A1I1SNK1-F1
#
_cell.length_a   1.000
_cell.length_b   1.000
_cell.length_c   1.000
_cell.angle_alpha   90.00
_cell.angle_beta   90.00
_cell.angle_gamma   90.00
#
_symmetry.space_group_name_H-M   'P 1'
#
loop_
_entity.id
_entity.type
_entity.pdbx_description
1 polymer ?
#
loop_
_entity_poly.entity_id
_entity_poly.type
_entity_poly.pdbx_seq_one_letter_code
_entity_poly.pdbx_strand_id
1 'polypeptide(L)'
;MTSVPRPFASPSAQGLLRTLFDLGRPTTVGELVARCNPRPATSSEADLARWREREQDLHRAVSELHEAGMVTRQVEKREGRVAHVLWLP
;
A
#
# COMPACT_ATOMS: atom_id res chain seq x y z
N MET A 1 21.88 -4.04 19.91
CA MET A 1 21.95 -3.63 18.49
C MET A 1 20.78 -2.70 18.21
N THR A 2 21.00 -1.40 18.34
CA THR A 2 20.00 -0.37 18.08
C THR A 2 19.81 -0.22 16.58
N SER A 3 18.67 -0.70 16.05
CA SER A 3 18.27 -0.46 14.68
C SER A 3 18.11 1.04 14.48
N VAL A 4 18.95 1.64 13.64
CA VAL A 4 18.83 3.05 13.26
C VAL A 4 17.54 3.19 12.45
N PRO A 5 16.60 4.10 12.81
CA PRO A 5 15.41 4.32 12.01
C PRO A 5 15.84 4.80 10.63
N ARG A 6 15.55 4.00 9.60
CA ARG A 6 15.90 4.36 8.21
C ARG A 6 15.16 5.66 7.88
N PRO A 7 15.87 6.76 7.56
CA PRO A 7 15.22 7.94 7.07
C PRO A 7 14.70 7.59 5.67
N PHE A 8 13.45 7.96 5.43
CA PHE A 8 12.73 7.83 4.16
C PHE A 8 12.16 6.44 3.87
N ALA A 9 10.86 6.33 4.13
CA ALA A 9 9.94 5.49 3.35
C ALA A 9 10.31 5.55 1.86
N SER A 10 10.31 4.40 1.17
CA SER A 10 10.51 4.32 -0.28
C SER A 10 9.61 5.31 -1.03
N PRO A 11 9.93 5.74 -2.27
CA PRO A 11 9.07 6.65 -3.04
C PRO A 11 7.62 6.14 -3.13
N SER A 12 7.46 4.83 -3.27
CA SER A 12 6.17 4.14 -3.24
C SER A 12 5.46 4.28 -1.88
N ALA A 13 6.18 4.10 -0.77
CA ALA A 13 5.65 4.31 0.57
C ALA A 13 5.25 5.78 0.83
N GLN A 14 6.02 6.75 0.33
CA GLN A 14 5.65 8.17 0.41
C GLN A 14 4.36 8.47 -0.38
N GLY A 15 4.24 7.92 -1.59
CA GLY A 15 3.02 8.05 -2.41
C GLY A 15 1.80 7.39 -1.77
N LEU A 16 1.96 6.21 -1.17
CA LEU A 16 0.91 5.52 -0.42
C LEU A 16 0.47 6.33 0.80
N LEU A 17 1.41 6.85 1.58
CA LEU A 17 1.11 7.65 2.78
C LEU A 17 0.36 8.94 2.42
N ARG A 18 0.80 9.63 1.36
CA ARG A 18 0.12 10.80 0.80
C ARG A 18 -1.31 10.45 0.38
N THR A 19 -1.50 9.35 -0.36
CA THR A 19 -2.82 8.93 -0.84
C THR A 19 -3.74 8.56 0.33
N LEU A 20 -3.22 7.88 1.35
CA LEU A 20 -3.97 7.56 2.56
C LEU A 20 -4.38 8.82 3.34
N PHE A 21 -3.49 9.81 3.42
CA PHE A 21 -3.80 11.12 3.99
C PHE A 21 -4.88 11.85 3.21
N ASP A 22 -4.75 11.92 1.88
CA ASP A 22 -5.72 12.59 1.00
C ASP A 22 -7.10 11.91 1.04
N LEU A 23 -7.18 10.61 1.34
CA LEU A 23 -8.45 9.90 1.55
C LEU A 23 -9.19 10.37 2.80
N GLY A 24 -8.49 10.80 3.84
CA GLY A 24 -9.06 11.22 5.12
C GLY A 24 -9.90 10.16 5.84
N ARG A 25 -9.78 8.89 5.44
CA ARG A 25 -10.55 7.78 6.02
C ARG A 25 -9.78 6.45 5.99
N PRO A 26 -10.18 5.49 6.83
CA PRO A 26 -9.65 4.13 6.76
C PRO A 26 -9.99 3.50 5.40
N THR A 27 -9.04 2.73 4.88
CA THR A 27 -9.18 2.09 3.57
C THR A 27 -8.51 0.73 3.57
N THR A 28 -8.94 -0.14 2.65
CA THR A 28 -8.28 -1.43 2.49
C THR A 28 -6.96 -1.28 1.73
N VAL A 29 -6.00 -2.16 2.01
CA VAL A 29 -4.75 -2.25 1.22
C VAL A 29 -5.06 -2.36 -0.27
N GLY A 30 -6.06 -3.18 -0.65
CA GLY A 30 -6.45 -3.36 -2.04
C GLY A 30 -6.98 -2.07 -2.68
N GLU A 31 -7.84 -1.31 -1.99
CA GLU A 31 -8.32 0.00 -2.46
C GLU A 31 -7.16 0.99 -2.63
N LEU A 32 -6.26 1.07 -1.64
CA LEU A 32 -5.13 1.99 -1.68
C LEU A 32 -4.15 1.68 -2.82
N VAL A 33 -3.80 0.40 -2.99
CA VAL A 33 -2.92 -0.07 -4.06
C VAL A 33 -3.55 0.17 -5.43
N ALA A 34 -4.85 -0.14 -5.60
CA ALA A 34 -5.56 0.09 -6.86
C ALA A 34 -5.61 1.56 -7.26
N ARG A 35 -5.67 2.49 -6.28
CA ARG A 35 -5.58 3.94 -6.54
C ARG A 35 -4.18 4.38 -6.97
N CYS A 36 -3.14 3.80 -6.39
CA CYS A 36 -1.73 4.15 -6.69
C CYS A 36 -1.17 3.45 -7.95
N ASN A 37 -1.85 2.40 -8.40
CA ASN A 37 -1.48 1.59 -9.56
C ASN A 37 -2.73 1.10 -10.29
N PRO A 38 -3.45 2.01 -11.00
CA PRO A 38 -4.63 1.64 -11.76
C PRO A 38 -4.27 0.58 -12.80
N ARG A 39 -5.17 -0.40 -12.96
CA ARG A 39 -4.98 -1.47 -13.93
C ARG A 39 -4.90 -0.88 -15.35
N PRO A 40 -3.92 -1.27 -16.18
CA PRO A 40 -3.83 -0.78 -17.55
C PRO A 40 -5.08 -1.15 -18.34
N ALA A 41 -5.50 -0.24 -19.23
CA ALA A 41 -6.62 -0.47 -20.14
C ALA A 41 -6.28 -1.48 -21.24
N THR A 42 -4.99 -1.61 -21.57
CA THR A 42 -4.45 -2.55 -22.54
C THR A 42 -4.13 -3.89 -21.87
N SER A 43 -4.41 -4.98 -22.59
CA SER A 43 -4.07 -6.34 -22.17
C SER A 43 -2.70 -6.81 -22.70
N SER A 44 -1.80 -5.87 -23.05
CA SER A 44 -0.45 -6.23 -23.46
C SER A 44 0.27 -6.92 -22.31
N GLU A 45 0.99 -8.00 -22.61
CA GLU A 45 1.75 -8.75 -21.61
C GLU A 45 2.77 -7.85 -20.90
N ALA A 46 3.42 -6.93 -21.64
CA ALA A 46 4.38 -6.00 -21.08
C ALA A 46 3.74 -5.01 -20.09
N ASP A 47 2.53 -4.52 -20.38
CA ASP A 47 1.80 -3.60 -19.50
C ASP A 47 1.32 -4.32 -18.24
N LEU A 48 0.83 -5.55 -18.38
CA LEU A 48 0.42 -6.39 -17.25
C LEU A 48 1.62 -6.78 -16.37
N ALA A 49 2.78 -7.06 -16.97
CA ALA A 49 4.01 -7.36 -16.23
C ALA A 49 4.46 -6.15 -15.40
N ARG A 50 4.54 -4.95 -16.01
CA ARG A 50 4.88 -3.71 -15.30
C ARG A 50 3.88 -3.38 -14.20
N TRP A 51 2.59 -3.58 -14.47
CA TRP A 51 1.54 -3.36 -13.48
C TRP A 51 1.69 -4.30 -12.28
N ARG A 52 1.95 -5.60 -12.50
CA ARG A 52 2.19 -6.59 -11.42
C ARG A 52 3.44 -6.27 -10.60
N GLU A 53 4.53 -5.88 -11.26
CA GLU A 53 5.77 -5.49 -10.58
C GLU A 53 5.52 -4.29 -9.65
N ARG A 54 4.82 -3.27 -10.16
CA ARG A 54 4.44 -2.10 -9.36
C ARG A 54 3.45 -2.44 -8.23
N GLU A 55 2.53 -3.37 -8.46
CA GLU A 55 1.61 -3.86 -7.43
C GLU A 55 2.38 -4.52 -6.28
N GLN A 56 3.36 -5.38 -6.59
CA GLN A 56 4.22 -6.02 -5.59
C GLN A 56 5.06 -5.00 -4.80
N ASP A 57 5.60 -3.99 -5.48
CA ASP A 57 6.35 -2.91 -4.84
C ASP A 57 5.47 -2.10 -3.87
N LEU A 58 4.23 -1.77 -4.26
CA LEU A 58 3.29 -1.08 -3.38
C LEU A 58 2.91 -1.94 -2.15
N HIS A 59 2.74 -3.25 -2.32
CA HIS A 59 2.51 -4.14 -1.18
C HIS A 59 3.69 -4.18 -0.22
N ARG A 60 4.93 -4.18 -0.73
CA ARG A 60 6.14 -4.07 0.10
C ARG A 60 6.18 -2.74 0.83
N ALA A 61 5.89 -1.65 0.14
CA ALA A 61 5.84 -0.31 0.70
C ALA A 61 4.78 -0.15 1.81
N VAL A 62 3.62 -0.83 1.71
CA VAL A 62 2.65 -0.88 2.81
C VAL A 62 3.24 -1.57 4.05
N SER A 63 3.99 -2.67 3.88
CA SER A 63 4.67 -3.31 5.01
C SER A 63 5.74 -2.41 5.62
N GLU A 64 6.52 -1.69 4.79
CA GLU A 64 7.50 -0.71 5.25
C GLU A 64 6.85 0.38 6.11
N LEU A 65 5.72 0.94 5.67
CA LEU A 65 4.98 1.96 6.44
C LEU A 65 4.46 1.41 7.77
N HIS A 66 3.99 0.16 7.78
CA HIS A 66 3.50 -0.48 8.98
C HIS A 66 4.62 -0.75 9.99
N GLU A 67 5.75 -1.30 9.52
CA GLU A 67 6.95 -1.54 10.34
C GLU A 67 7.55 -0.24 10.87
N ALA A 68 7.47 0.85 10.10
CA ALA A 68 7.89 2.18 10.52
C ALA A 68 6.90 2.88 11.48
N GLY A 69 5.76 2.26 11.80
CA GLY A 69 4.72 2.86 12.66
C GLY A 69 3.98 4.04 12.03
N MET A 70 4.13 4.24 10.71
CA MET A 70 3.47 5.33 9.97
C MET A 70 2.01 5.01 9.64
N VAL A 71 1.62 3.73 9.67
CA VAL A 71 0.24 3.27 9.50
C VAL A 71 -0.07 2.12 10.45
N THR A 72 -1.28 2.10 10.98
CA THR A 72 -1.82 0.94 11.68
C THR A 72 -2.48 0.01 10.67
N ARG A 73 -2.12 -1.28 10.69
CA ARG A 73 -2.72 -2.32 9.85
C ARG A 73 -3.53 -3.27 10.73
N GLN A 74 -4.81 -3.42 10.41
CA GLN A 74 -5.71 -4.38 11.05
C GLN A 74 -6.31 -5.34 10.04
N VAL A 75 -6.64 -6.54 10.51
CA VAL A 75 -7.31 -7.56 9.71
C VAL A 75 -8.80 -7.53 10.05
N GLU A 76 -9.62 -7.14 9.09
CA GLU A 76 -11.08 -7.19 9.21
C GLU A 76 -11.63 -8.39 8.43
N LYS A 77 -12.61 -9.09 9.03
CA LYS A 77 -13.43 -10.07 8.31
C LYS A 77 -14.72 -9.38 7.89
N ARG A 78 -14.94 -9.24 6.59
CA ARG A 78 -16.19 -8.72 6.01
C ARG A 78 -16.79 -9.78 5.09
N GLU A 79 -18.00 -10.24 5.40
CA GLU A 79 -18.78 -11.14 4.52
C GLU A 79 -17.99 -12.36 4.01
N GLY A 80 -17.25 -13.02 4.91
CA GLY A 80 -16.43 -14.19 4.56
C GLY A 80 -15.11 -13.88 3.83
N ARG A 81 -14.79 -12.61 3.59
CA ARG A 81 -13.50 -12.15 3.03
C ARG A 81 -12.65 -11.49 4.10
N VAL A 82 -11.34 -11.75 4.05
CA VAL A 82 -10.35 -11.11 4.91
C VAL A 82 -9.79 -9.90 4.19
N ALA A 83 -9.90 -8.73 4.79
CA ALA A 83 -9.35 -7.48 4.28
C ALA A 83 -8.34 -6.89 5.27
N HIS A 84 -7.24 -6.37 4.76
CA HIS A 84 -6.32 -5.57 5.56
C HIS A 84 -6.74 -4.11 5.46
N VAL A 85 -7.11 -3.50 6.59
CA VAL A 85 -7.51 -2.09 6.68
C VAL A 85 -6.36 -1.29 7.28
N LEU A 86 -6.07 -0.15 6.65
CA LEU A 86 -5.03 0.78 7.03
C LEU A 86 -5.63 2.05 7.63
N TRP A 87 -4.95 2.57 8.66
CA TRP A 87 -5.26 3.79 9.38
C TRP A 87 -3.99 4.62 9.51
N LEU A 88 -4.11 5.94 9.46
CA LEU A 88 -3.06 6.81 9.99
C LEU A 88 -3.10 6.75 11.54
N PRO A 89 -1.93 6.81 12.22
CA PRO A 89 -1.85 6.81 13.67
C PRO A 89 -2.51 8.05 14.30
#